data_AF-A0A7Y6UX32-F1
#
_entry.id   AF-A0A7Y6UX32-F1
#
_cell.length_a   1.000
_cell.length_b   1.000
_cell.length_c   1.000
_cell.angle_alpha   90.00
_cell.angle_beta   90.00
_cell.angle_gamma   90.00
#
_symmetry.space_group_name_H-M   'P 1'
#
loop_
_entity.id
_entity.type
_entity.pdbx_description
1 polymer ?
#
loop_
_entity_poly.entity_id
_entity_poly.type
_entity_poly.pdbx_seq_one_letter_code
_entity_poly.pdbx_strand_id
1 'polypeptide(L)'
;MKQAAEDACDFTSSLSKAEFLADRRTQQAVNMCLIIIGEAAIRLTAEYPAFVAQHTALPWRGMRGMRNRITHGYFAVNLDIVWDTVQTALPELLAAMTSKQTGKD
;
A
#
# COMPACT_ATOMS: atom_id res chain seq x y z
N MET A 1 0.71 -8.94 -1.85
CA MET A 1 0.28 -7.58 -1.45
C MET A 1 0.01 -7.45 0.03
N LYS A 2 -0.69 -8.40 0.69
CA LYS A 2 -0.94 -8.35 2.14
C LYS A 2 0.35 -8.22 2.96
N GLN A 3 1.30 -9.14 2.75
CA GLN A 3 2.62 -9.10 3.42
C GLN A 3 3.33 -7.75 3.23
N ALA A 4 3.36 -7.21 2.01
CA ALA A 4 3.99 -5.92 1.76
C ALA A 4 3.30 -4.77 2.52
N ALA A 5 1.98 -4.84 2.71
CA ALA A 5 1.27 -3.86 3.52
C ALA A 5 1.58 -4.01 5.01
N GLU A 6 1.67 -5.25 5.51
CA GLU A 6 2.10 -5.55 6.89
C GLU A 6 3.54 -5.05 7.13
N ASP A 7 4.48 -5.41 6.26
CA ASP A 7 5.89 -5.00 6.36
C ASP A 7 6.03 -3.47 6.41
N ALA A 8 5.29 -2.74 5.57
CA ALA A 8 5.34 -1.27 5.56
C ALA A 8 4.85 -0.66 6.88
N CYS A 9 3.76 -1.21 7.44
CA CYS A 9 3.27 -0.81 8.76
C CYS A 9 4.32 -1.13 9.84
N ASP A 10 4.89 -2.33 9.81
CA ASP A 10 5.86 -2.79 10.82
C ASP A 10 7.13 -1.93 10.82
N PHE A 11 7.67 -1.61 9.64
CA PHE A 11 8.85 -0.74 9.51
C PHE A 11 8.66 0.67 10.07
N THR A 12 7.42 1.13 10.19
CA THR A 12 7.10 2.48 10.68
C THR A 12 6.45 2.50 12.07
N SER A 13 6.13 1.33 12.63
CA SER A 13 5.34 1.17 13.86
C SER A 13 5.91 1.88 15.09
N SER A 14 7.24 2.00 15.18
CA SER A 14 7.94 2.64 16.29
C SER A 14 8.50 4.03 15.96
N LEU A 15 8.27 4.53 14.76
CA LEU A 15 8.83 5.79 14.30
C LEU A 15 7.81 6.92 14.42
N SER A 16 8.28 8.10 14.81
CA SER A 16 7.60 9.35 14.51
C SER A 16 7.79 9.72 13.05
N LYS A 17 6.93 10.63 12.54
CA LYS A 17 7.08 11.16 11.19
C LYS A 17 8.46 11.81 10.96
N ALA A 18 8.98 12.53 11.94
CA ALA A 18 10.29 13.18 11.83
C ALA A 18 11.43 12.16 11.71
N GLU A 19 11.39 11.08 12.49
CA GLU A 19 12.36 9.98 12.40
C GLU A 19 12.27 9.26 11.05
N PHE A 20 11.06 8.99 10.57
CA PHE A 20 10.85 8.43 9.24
C PHE A 20 11.42 9.33 8.14
N LEU A 21 11.20 10.64 8.20
CA LEU A 21 11.74 11.60 7.22
C LEU A 21 13.27 11.70 7.26
N ALA A 22 13.91 11.37 8.39
CA ALA A 22 15.36 11.30 8.53
C ALA A 22 15.95 9.93 8.13
N ASP A 23 15.14 8.86 8.12
CA ASP A 23 15.61 7.50 7.82
C ASP A 23 15.38 7.10 6.36
N ARG A 24 16.40 7.35 5.53
CA ARG A 24 16.40 6.96 4.11
C ARG A 24 16.21 5.45 3.91
N ARG A 25 16.74 4.59 4.78
CA ARG A 25 16.63 3.13 4.61
C ARG A 25 15.18 2.71 4.75
N THR A 26 14.51 3.20 5.80
CA THR A 26 13.09 2.89 6.03
C THR A 26 12.21 3.47 4.93
N GLN A 27 12.49 4.69 4.44
CA GLN A 27 11.80 5.25 3.27
C GLN A 27 11.89 4.36 2.03
N GLN A 28 13.09 3.83 1.72
CA GLN A 28 13.28 2.94 0.57
C GLN A 28 12.53 1.62 0.74
N ALA A 29 12.56 1.02 1.95
CA ALA A 29 11.83 -0.20 2.25
C ALA A 29 10.31 -0.02 2.09
N VAL A 30 9.76 1.06 2.67
CA VAL A 30 8.35 1.42 2.55
C VAL A 30 7.96 1.68 1.09
N ASN A 31 8.76 2.43 0.34
CA ASN A 31 8.48 2.70 -1.07
C ASN A 31 8.43 1.40 -1.89
N MET A 32 9.33 0.45 -1.62
CA MET A 32 9.30 -0.85 -2.30
C MET A 32 8.03 -1.63 -1.97
N CYS A 33 7.59 -1.64 -0.71
CA CYS A 33 6.33 -2.26 -0.32
C CYS A 33 5.13 -1.66 -1.07
N LEU A 34 5.06 -0.32 -1.16
CA LEU A 34 3.99 0.39 -1.88
C LEU A 34 4.00 0.09 -3.39
N ILE A 35 5.19 -0.05 -4.01
CA ILE A 35 5.33 -0.49 -5.40
C ILE A 35 4.76 -1.91 -5.57
N ILE A 36 5.14 -2.85 -4.70
CA ILE A 36 4.67 -4.24 -4.75
C ILE A 36 3.14 -4.30 -4.63
N ILE A 37 2.55 -3.52 -3.73
CA ILE A 37 1.10 -3.44 -3.54
C ILE A 37 0.41 -2.93 -4.83
N GLY A 38 0.90 -1.83 -5.41
CA GLY A 38 0.32 -1.27 -6.62
C GLY A 38 0.49 -2.17 -7.85
N GLU A 39 1.64 -2.85 -7.98
CA GLU A 39 1.87 -3.79 -9.09
C GLU A 39 0.94 -5.01 -8.98
N ALA A 40 0.73 -5.52 -7.76
CA ALA A 40 -0.26 -6.57 -7.52
C ALA A 40 -1.69 -6.11 -7.86
N ALA A 41 -2.05 -4.87 -7.50
CA ALA A 41 -3.36 -4.31 -7.86
C ALA A 41 -3.55 -4.18 -9.39
N ILE A 42 -2.50 -3.76 -10.12
CA ILE A 42 -2.51 -3.70 -11.59
C ILE A 42 -2.75 -5.10 -12.17
N ARG A 43 -1.96 -6.09 -11.75
CA ARG A 43 -2.06 -7.47 -12.24
C ARG A 43 -3.43 -8.08 -11.94
N LEU A 44 -3.94 -7.94 -10.72
CA LEU A 44 -5.27 -8.45 -10.36
C LEU A 44 -6.39 -7.79 -11.18
N THR A 45 -6.29 -6.49 -11.44
CA THR A 45 -7.26 -5.78 -12.29
C THR A 45 -7.24 -6.27 -13.73
N ALA A 46 -6.05 -6.58 -14.27
CA ALA A 46 -5.89 -7.03 -15.64
C ALA A 46 -6.24 -8.52 -15.84
N GLU A 47 -5.76 -9.38 -14.94
CA GLU A 47 -5.85 -10.83 -15.06
C GLU A 47 -7.16 -11.38 -14.43
N TYR A 48 -7.72 -10.71 -13.43
CA TYR A 48 -8.88 -11.18 -12.65
C TYR A 48 -9.96 -10.09 -12.44
N PRO A 49 -10.51 -9.49 -13.51
CA PRO A 49 -11.46 -8.37 -13.41
C PRO A 49 -12.74 -8.71 -12.63
N ALA A 50 -13.24 -9.95 -12.74
CA ALA A 50 -14.42 -10.40 -11.99
C ALA A 50 -14.17 -10.45 -10.47
N PHE A 51 -12.98 -10.86 -10.05
CA PHE A 51 -12.58 -10.85 -8.64
C PHE A 51 -12.54 -9.41 -8.12
N VAL A 52 -11.91 -8.50 -8.86
CA VAL A 52 -11.84 -7.08 -8.51
C VAL A 52 -13.23 -6.45 -8.39
N ALA A 53 -14.15 -6.80 -9.31
CA ALA A 53 -15.54 -6.33 -9.28
C ALA A 53 -16.33 -6.83 -8.05
N GLN A 54 -15.97 -7.97 -7.46
CA GLN A 54 -16.57 -8.49 -6.23
C GLN A 54 -15.95 -7.88 -4.96
N HIS A 55 -14.76 -7.27 -5.08
CA HIS A 55 -13.99 -6.71 -3.97
C HIS A 55 -13.91 -5.19 -4.07
N THR A 56 -15.04 -4.52 -4.30
CA THR A 56 -15.12 -3.05 -4.44
C THR A 56 -14.73 -2.26 -3.19
N ALA A 57 -14.75 -2.90 -2.02
CA ALA A 57 -14.28 -2.32 -0.76
C ALA A 57 -12.76 -2.09 -0.74
N LEU A 58 -12.00 -2.78 -1.60
CA LEU A 58 -10.55 -2.59 -1.69
C LEU A 58 -10.21 -1.41 -2.62
N PRO A 59 -9.27 -0.52 -2.24
CA PRO A 59 -8.95 0.70 -2.97
C PRO A 59 -8.04 0.44 -4.19
N TRP A 60 -8.47 -0.41 -5.14
CA TRP A 60 -7.68 -0.83 -6.30
C TRP A 60 -7.05 0.33 -7.09
N ARG A 61 -7.84 1.37 -7.35
CA ARG A 61 -7.38 2.58 -8.05
C ARG A 61 -6.35 3.36 -7.22
N GLY A 62 -6.55 3.44 -5.91
CA GLY A 62 -5.62 4.10 -4.98
C GLY A 62 -4.26 3.40 -4.96
N MET A 63 -4.24 2.07 -4.86
CA MET A 63 -3.01 1.27 -4.89
C MET A 63 -2.21 1.47 -6.18
N ARG A 64 -2.88 1.42 -7.34
CA ARG A 64 -2.25 1.71 -8.62
C ARG A 64 -1.73 3.16 -8.70
N GLY A 65 -2.53 4.12 -8.22
CA GLY A 65 -2.16 5.53 -8.18
C GLY A 65 -0.90 5.79 -7.34
N MET A 66 -0.78 5.12 -6.20
CA MET A 66 0.39 5.28 -5.32
C MET A 66 1.66 4.75 -5.96
N ARG A 67 1.63 3.56 -6.57
CA ARG A 67 2.77 3.04 -7.35
C ARG A 67 3.18 4.00 -8.47
N ASN A 68 2.21 4.54 -9.21
CA ASN A 68 2.49 5.50 -10.27
C ASN A 68 3.19 6.75 -9.71
N ARG A 69 2.73 7.27 -8.57
CA ARG A 69 3.34 8.42 -7.91
C ARG A 69 4.79 8.14 -7.47
N ILE A 70 5.08 6.94 -6.96
CA ILE A 70 6.44 6.57 -6.54
C ILE A 70 7.38 6.39 -7.74
N THR A 71 6.89 5.79 -8.83
CA THR A 71 7.71 5.39 -9.97
C THR A 71 7.89 6.47 -11.05
N HIS A 72 6.96 7.42 -11.18
CA HIS A 72 7.01 8.45 -12.23
C HIS A 72 7.66 9.79 -11.82
N GLY A 73 8.34 9.83 -10.66
CA GLY A 73 9.59 10.58 -10.50
C GLY A 73 9.68 12.06 -10.88
N TYR A 74 8.61 12.86 -10.91
CA TYR A 74 8.76 14.22 -11.44
C TYR A 74 9.64 15.12 -10.56
N PHE A 75 9.57 15.09 -9.23
CA PHE A 75 10.58 15.70 -8.34
C PHE A 75 10.41 15.13 -6.93
N ALA A 76 11.26 14.18 -6.53
CA ALA A 76 11.21 13.47 -5.25
C ALA A 76 9.86 12.81 -4.90
N VAL A 77 9.89 11.58 -4.38
CA VAL A 77 8.67 11.00 -3.80
C VAL A 77 8.26 11.91 -2.63
N ASN A 78 7.03 12.43 -2.65
CA ASN A 78 6.51 13.19 -1.52
C ASN A 78 6.36 12.23 -0.33
N LEU A 79 7.30 12.34 0.61
CA LEU A 79 7.38 11.45 1.77
C LEU A 79 6.28 11.70 2.80
N ASP A 80 5.64 12.87 2.79
CA ASP A 80 4.43 13.10 3.59
C ASP A 80 3.28 12.22 3.11
N ILE A 81 3.08 12.13 1.80
CA ILE A 81 2.05 11.25 1.21
C ILE A 81 2.38 9.79 1.51
N VAL A 82 3.65 9.40 1.43
CA VAL A 82 4.09 8.03 1.77
C VAL A 82 3.77 7.72 3.23
N TRP A 83 4.16 8.61 4.14
CA TRP A 83 3.90 8.48 5.56
C TRP A 83 2.41 8.34 5.85
N ASP A 84 1.59 9.27 5.33
CA ASP A 84 0.14 9.25 5.56
C ASP A 84 -0.48 7.97 4.99
N THR A 85 -0.03 7.50 3.82
CA THR A 85 -0.49 6.23 3.22
C THR A 85 -0.22 5.05 4.13
N VAL A 86 0.97 4.96 4.73
CA VAL A 86 1.33 3.87 5.64
C VAL A 86 0.59 3.96 6.96
N GLN A 87 0.37 5.16 7.50
CA GLN A 87 -0.28 5.34 8.79
C GLN A 87 -1.82 5.22 8.74
N THR A 88 -2.43 5.35 7.57
CA THR A 88 -3.90 5.36 7.42
C THR A 88 -4.40 4.31 6.44
N ALA A 89 -4.08 4.49 5.16
CA ALA A 89 -4.64 3.68 4.08
C ALA A 89 -4.20 2.20 4.13
N LEU A 90 -2.97 1.90 4.56
CA LEU A 90 -2.51 0.51 4.69
C LEU A 90 -3.20 -0.24 5.84
N PRO A 91 -3.32 0.31 7.07
CA PRO A 91 -4.14 -0.29 8.12
C PRO A 91 -5.59 -0.55 7.69
N GLU A 92 -6.22 0.41 7.01
CA GLU A 92 -7.59 0.24 6.48
C GLU A 92 -7.67 -0.87 5.43
N LEU A 93 -6.68 -0.94 4.52
CA LEU A 93 -6.57 -2.01 3.54
C LEU A 93 -6.46 -3.38 4.23
N LEU A 94 -5.60 -3.52 5.24
CA LEU A 94 -5.41 -4.77 5.98
C LEU A 94 -6.68 -5.20 6.72
N ALA A 95 -7.39 -4.25 7.33
CA ALA A 95 -8.68 -4.50 7.96
C ALA A 95 -9.72 -5.00 6.94
N ALA A 96 -9.82 -4.34 5.78
CA ALA A 96 -10.73 -4.73 4.71
C ALA A 96 -10.43 -6.14 4.17
N MET A 97 -9.14 -6.52 4.07
CA MET A 97 -8.72 -7.85 3.63
C MET A 97 -9.02 -8.96 4.65
N THR A 98 -9.05 -8.64 5.95
CA THR A 98 -9.30 -9.61 7.03
C THR A 98 -10.80 -9.80 7.30
N SER A 99 -11.60 -8.76 7.09
CA SER A 99 -13.06 -8.76 7.36
C SER A 99 -13.90 -9.73 6.50
N LYS A 100 -13.34 -10.37 5.46
CA LYS A 100 -14.10 -11.16 4.48
C LYS A 100 -13.75 -12.66 4.40
N GLN A 101 -13.14 -13.24 5.43
CA GLN A 101 -12.91 -14.70 5.51
C GLN A 101 -14.01 -15.51 6.21
N THR A 102 -15.14 -14.90 6.55
CA THR A 102 -16.36 -15.59 7.00
C THR A 102 -17.42 -15.56 5.91
N GLY A 103 -17.42 -16.56 5.03
CA GLY A 103 -18.52 -16.73 4.07
C GLY A 103 -18.20 -17.57 2.84
N LYS A 104 -17.90 -18.87 3.04
CA LYS A 104 -18.37 -19.96 2.17
C LYS A 104 -18.00 -21.30 2.80
N ASP A 105 -18.93 -21.82 3.59
CA ASP A 105 -19.20 -23.27 3.62
C ASP A 105 -19.83 -23.67 2.26
#